data_AF-A0A8T7D6D7-F1
#
_entry.id   AF-A0A8T7D6D7-F1
#
_cell.length_a   1.000
_cell.length_b   1.000
_cell.length_c   1.000
_cell.angle_alpha   90.00
_cell.angle_beta   90.00
_cell.angle_gamma   90.00
#
_symmetry.space_group_name_H-M   'P 1'
#
loop_
_entity.id
_entity.type
_entity.pdbx_description
1 polymer ?
#
loop_
_entity_poly.entity_id
_entity_poly.type
_entity_poly.pdbx_seq_one_letter_code
_entity_poly.pdbx_strand_id
1 'polypeptide(L)'
;ELKNVVQRLMILNSDEEISQPEVESALGNATEPELKLSGGAVSFDQPIRQAREEFERAYLEYQLQKHDGNVSQMAEEAGMERTHLYRKLRSVGIEIKDRR
;
A
#
# COMPACT_ATOMS: atom_id res chain seq x y z
N GLU A 1 -0.93 18.82 -25.46
CA GLU A 1 -0.75 17.98 -24.26
C GLU A 1 0.27 16.87 -24.47
N LEU A 2 0.10 15.98 -25.47
CA LEU A 2 1.09 14.92 -25.78
C LEU A 2 2.53 15.43 -26.00
N LYS A 3 2.71 16.55 -26.71
CA LYS A 3 4.03 17.19 -26.89
C LYS A 3 4.74 17.51 -25.58
N ASN A 4 3.99 17.97 -24.57
CA ASN A 4 4.57 18.35 -23.28
C ASN A 4 5.05 17.12 -22.50
N VAL A 5 4.32 16.01 -22.60
CA VAL A 5 4.67 14.73 -21.96
C VAL A 5 5.92 14.14 -22.62
N VAL A 6 5.95 14.12 -23.96
CA VAL A 6 7.11 13.64 -24.73
C VAL A 6 8.35 14.48 -24.44
N GLN A 7 8.20 15.81 -24.31
CA GLN A 7 9.32 16.69 -23.98
C GLN A 7 9.84 16.47 -22.55
N ARG A 8 8.96 16.21 -21.57
CA ARG A 8 9.37 15.85 -20.21
C ARG A 8 10.11 14.51 -20.16
N LEU A 9 9.64 13.51 -20.91
CA LEU A 9 10.33 12.23 -21.04
C LEU A 9 11.75 12.41 -21.60
N MET A 10 11.91 13.21 -22.66
CA MET A 10 13.24 13.47 -23.23
C MET A 10 14.17 14.27 -22.32
N ILE A 11 13.64 15.05 -21.37
CA ILE A 11 14.47 15.84 -20.43
C ILE A 11 14.88 14.99 -19.22
N LEU A 12 13.98 14.14 -18.73
CA LEU A 12 14.18 13.35 -17.51
C LEU A 12 14.92 12.03 -17.76
N ASN A 13 14.89 11.53 -19.00
CA ASN A 13 15.54 10.29 -19.37
C ASN A 13 16.88 10.52 -20.06
N SER A 14 17.92 9.82 -19.60
CA SER A 14 19.26 9.87 -20.21
C SER A 14 19.59 8.59 -20.99
N ASP A 15 18.70 7.59 -20.96
CA ASP A 15 18.87 6.29 -21.60
C ASP A 15 18.14 6.23 -22.96
N GLU A 16 18.54 5.28 -23.81
CA GLU A 16 17.98 5.10 -25.17
C GLU A 16 16.57 4.46 -25.16
N GLU A 17 16.14 3.86 -24.05
CA GLU A 17 14.84 3.19 -23.91
C GLU A 17 14.00 3.84 -22.81
N ILE A 18 12.72 4.10 -23.11
CA ILE A 18 11.76 4.63 -22.14
C ILE A 18 10.94 3.46 -21.58
N SER A 19 11.02 3.25 -20.27
CA SER A 19 10.27 2.23 -19.55
C SER A 19 8.84 2.68 -19.19
N GLN A 20 7.93 1.73 -19.02
CA GLN A 20 6.54 2.00 -18.60
C GLN A 20 6.42 2.93 -17.37
N PRO A 21 7.16 2.74 -16.26
CA PRO A 21 7.04 3.61 -15.09
C PRO A 21 7.49 5.05 -15.35
N GLU A 22 8.39 5.28 -16.31
CA GLU A 22 8.81 6.63 -16.71
C GLU A 22 7.71 7.36 -17.48
N VAL A 23 6.99 6.65 -18.35
CA VAL A 23 5.82 7.19 -19.06
C VAL A 23 4.72 7.56 -18.08
N GLU A 24 4.45 6.69 -17.11
CA GLU A 24 3.46 6.93 -16.05
C GLU A 24 3.84 8.14 -15.19
N SER A 25 5.12 8.26 -14.81
CA SER A 25 5.65 9.43 -14.10
C SER A 25 5.51 10.73 -14.91
N ALA A 26 5.87 10.72 -16.20
CA ALA A 26 5.80 11.91 -17.06
C ALA A 26 4.37 12.37 -17.37
N LEU A 27 3.42 11.44 -17.37
CA LEU A 27 1.99 11.72 -17.47
C LEU A 27 1.41 12.34 -16.19
N GLY A 28 2.18 12.40 -15.11
CA GLY A 28 1.67 12.81 -13.79
C GLY A 28 0.81 11.75 -13.14
N ASN A 29 0.75 10.55 -13.72
CA ASN A 29 0.25 9.32 -13.10
C ASN A 29 1.35 8.71 -12.24
N ALA A 30 2.16 9.53 -11.57
CA ALA A 30 2.87 9.07 -10.39
C ALA A 30 1.77 8.68 -9.41
N THR A 31 1.30 7.43 -9.53
CA THR A 31 0.60 6.74 -8.48
C THR A 31 1.42 7.02 -7.25
N GLU A 32 0.80 7.74 -6.31
CA GLU A 32 1.28 7.90 -4.95
C GLU A 32 2.07 6.66 -4.56
N PRO A 33 3.27 6.83 -3.95
CA PRO A 33 4.29 5.78 -3.86
C PRO A 33 3.60 4.46 -3.70
N GLU A 34 3.61 3.61 -4.74
CA GLU A 34 2.88 2.36 -4.71
C GLU A 34 3.32 1.67 -3.42
N LEU A 35 2.45 1.77 -2.43
CA LEU A 35 2.52 1.04 -1.19
C LEU A 35 2.30 -0.38 -1.67
N LYS A 36 3.38 -1.01 -2.12
CA LYS A 36 3.39 -2.39 -2.57
C LYS A 36 2.73 -3.13 -1.43
N LEU A 37 1.48 -3.51 -1.63
CA LEU A 37 0.74 -4.35 -0.71
C LEU A 37 1.62 -5.59 -0.58
N SER A 38 2.29 -5.72 0.56
CA SER A 38 3.15 -6.86 0.85
C SER A 38 2.34 -8.17 0.84
N GLY A 39 1.01 -8.08 0.84
CA GLY A 39 0.11 -9.15 0.40
C GLY A 39 -0.06 -9.12 -1.11
N GLY A 40 0.67 -9.98 -1.81
CA GLY A 40 0.36 -10.33 -3.21
C GLY A 40 -1.11 -10.73 -3.37
N ALA A 41 -1.61 -10.72 -4.62
CA ALA A 41 -2.98 -11.07 -4.95
C ALA A 41 -3.46 -12.30 -4.17
N VAL A 42 -4.51 -12.13 -3.34
CA VAL A 42 -5.07 -13.22 -2.53
C VAL A 42 -5.46 -14.34 -3.47
N SER A 43 -4.85 -15.52 -3.29
CA SER A 43 -5.17 -16.67 -4.12
C SER A 43 -6.63 -17.08 -3.92
N PHE A 44 -7.35 -17.40 -4.99
CA PHE A 44 -8.71 -17.94 -4.92
C PHE A 44 -8.73 -19.47 -4.79
N ASP A 45 -7.60 -20.14 -5.04
CA ASP A 45 -7.44 -21.58 -4.96
C ASP A 45 -7.11 -22.07 -3.54
N GLN A 46 -7.61 -21.36 -2.53
CA GLN A 46 -7.41 -21.69 -1.12
C GLN A 46 -8.74 -21.65 -0.34
N PRO A 47 -8.83 -22.34 0.81
CA PRO A 47 -10.00 -22.24 1.67
C PRO A 47 -10.31 -20.80 2.06
N ILE A 48 -11.59 -20.43 2.10
CA ILE A 48 -12.07 -19.07 2.44
C ILE A 48 -11.47 -18.52 3.74
N ARG A 49 -11.16 -19.40 4.70
CA ARG A 49 -10.50 -19.02 5.96
C ARG A 49 -9.11 -18.43 5.71
N GLN A 50 -8.30 -19.07 4.87
CA GLN A 50 -6.93 -18.63 4.57
C GLN A 50 -6.94 -17.36 3.73
N ALA A 51 -7.79 -17.29 2.70
CA ALA A 51 -7.95 -16.08 1.89
C ALA A 51 -8.33 -14.86 2.75
N ARG A 52 -9.22 -15.06 3.72
CA ARG A 52 -9.60 -14.01 4.67
C ARG A 52 -8.44 -13.60 5.58
N GLU A 53 -7.64 -14.55 6.08
CA GLU A 53 -6.48 -14.25 6.93
C GLU A 53 -5.41 -13.45 6.16
N GLU A 54 -5.15 -13.81 4.89
CA GLU A 54 -4.23 -13.07 4.01
C GLU A 54 -4.73 -11.65 3.73
N PHE A 55 -6.00 -11.51 3.35
CA PHE A 55 -6.61 -10.20 3.16
C PHE A 55 -6.56 -9.35 4.43
N GLU A 56 -6.94 -9.92 5.58
CA GLU A 56 -6.94 -9.19 6.85
C GLU A 56 -5.53 -8.72 7.23
N ARG A 57 -4.49 -9.54 7.00
CA ARG A 57 -3.09 -9.13 7.22
C ARG A 57 -2.71 -7.99 6.29
N ALA A 58 -2.93 -8.13 4.98
CA ALA A 58 -2.56 -7.12 3.99
C ALA A 58 -3.27 -5.78 4.24
N TYR A 59 -4.56 -5.81 4.57
CA TYR A 59 -5.35 -4.63 4.91
C TYR A 59 -4.79 -3.90 6.14
N LEU A 60 -4.47 -4.65 7.20
CA LEU A 60 -3.93 -4.08 8.43
C LEU A 60 -2.52 -3.51 8.26
N GLU A 61 -1.65 -4.17 7.48
CA GLU A 61 -0.33 -3.65 7.15
C GLU A 61 -0.43 -2.34 6.36
N TYR A 62 -1.26 -2.33 5.32
CA TYR A 62 -1.51 -1.13 4.51
C TYR A 62 -1.98 0.04 5.37
N GLN A 63 -3.00 -0.18 6.19
CA GLN A 63 -3.58 0.89 6.97
C GLN A 63 -2.62 1.34 8.10
N LEU A 64 -1.77 0.45 8.62
CA LEU A 64 -0.76 0.82 9.61
C LEU A 64 0.31 1.71 8.99
N GLN A 65 0.73 1.39 7.77
CA GLN A 65 1.70 2.20 7.01
C GLN A 65 1.10 3.54 6.59
N LYS A 66 -0.16 3.56 6.13
CA LYS A 66 -0.90 4.77 5.76
C LYS A 66 -0.99 5.79 6.90
N HIS A 67 -1.06 5.32 8.15
CA HIS A 67 -1.14 6.18 9.34
C HIS A 67 0.19 6.32 10.09
N ASP A 68 1.33 5.95 9.50
CA ASP A 68 2.65 6.03 10.14
C ASP A 68 2.71 5.36 11.54
N GLY A 69 1.95 4.30 11.73
CA GLY A 69 1.84 3.59 13.01
C GLY A 69 0.88 4.21 14.03
N ASN A 70 0.10 5.23 13.67
CA ASN A 70 -0.93 5.81 14.54
C ASN A 70 -2.19 4.93 14.60
N VAL A 71 -2.18 3.98 15.55
CA VAL A 71 -3.27 3.03 15.77
C VAL A 71 -4.58 3.70 16.18
N SER A 72 -4.54 4.87 16.82
CA SER A 72 -5.75 5.58 17.24
C SER A 72 -6.52 6.11 16.03
N GLN A 73 -5.82 6.73 15.08
CA GLN A 73 -6.43 7.23 13.83
C GLN A 73 -6.88 6.07 12.94
N MET A 74 -6.08 5.00 12.87
CA MET A 74 -6.42 3.77 12.18
C MET A 74 -7.71 3.13 12.72
N ALA A 75 -7.92 3.14 14.03
CA ALA A 75 -9.12 2.57 14.68
C ALA A 75 -10.39 3.34 14.30
N GLU A 76 -10.32 4.67 14.26
CA GLU A 76 -11.42 5.53 13.85
C GLU A 76 -11.81 5.30 12.38
N GLU A 77 -10.83 5.25 11.48
CA GLU A 77 -11.07 5.01 10.05
C GLU A 77 -11.54 3.58 9.76
N ALA A 78 -11.01 2.58 10.47
CA ALA A 78 -11.45 1.19 10.35
C ALA A 78 -12.80 0.92 11.03
N GLY A 79 -13.37 1.88 11.77
CA GLY A 79 -14.62 1.71 12.53
C GLY A 79 -14.52 0.65 13.62
N MET A 80 -13.32 0.40 14.15
CA MET A 80 -13.05 -0.62 15.16
C MET A 80 -12.59 0.03 16.46
N GLU A 81 -12.99 -0.54 17.60
CA GLU A 81 -12.41 -0.12 18.87
C GLU A 81 -10.90 -0.37 18.89
N ARG A 82 -10.13 0.59 19.41
CA ARG A 82 -8.67 0.53 19.51
C ARG A 82 -8.17 -0.76 20.16
N THR A 83 -8.80 -1.21 21.25
CA THR A 83 -8.44 -2.45 21.96
C THR A 83 -8.61 -3.68 21.06
N HIS A 84 -9.70 -3.73 20.27
CA HIS A 84 -9.94 -4.81 19.33
C HIS A 84 -8.94 -4.80 18.17
N LEU A 85 -8.59 -3.61 17.68
CA LEU A 85 -7.59 -3.44 16.63
C LEU A 85 -6.21 -3.92 17.09
N TYR A 86 -5.76 -3.58 18.31
CA TYR A 86 -4.50 -4.11 18.86
C TYR A 86 -4.48 -5.63 18.99
N ARG A 87 -5.61 -6.24 19.40
CA ARG A 87 -5.72 -7.70 19.47
C ARG A 87 -5.64 -8.31 18.08
N LYS A 88 -6.28 -7.69 17.10
CA LYS A 88 -6.28 -8.13 15.70
C LYS A 88 -4.87 -8.04 15.10
N LEU A 89 -4.19 -6.90 15.24
CA LEU A 89 -2.82 -6.68 14.77
C LEU A 89 -1.85 -7.73 15.34
N ARG A 90 -1.96 -8.02 16.64
CA ARG A 90 -1.17 -9.11 17.26
C ARG A 90 -1.53 -10.49 16.71
N SER A 91 -2.80 -10.78 16.43
CA SER A 91 -3.22 -12.08 15.90
C SER A 91 -2.69 -12.36 14.49
N VAL A 92 -2.48 -11.31 13.67
CA VAL A 92 -1.89 -11.44 12.33
C VAL A 92 -0.35 -11.34 12.33
N GLY A 93 0.27 -11.11 13.49
CA GLY A 93 1.72 -11.05 13.65
C GLY A 93 2.35 -9.68 13.39
N ILE A 94 1.55 -8.60 13.39
CA ILE A 94 2.05 -7.23 13.19
C ILE A 94 2.45 -6.66 14.55
N GLU A 95 3.76 -6.45 14.75
CA GLU A 95 4.30 -5.85 15.96
C GLU A 95 4.21 -4.33 15.94
N ILE A 96 3.41 -3.77 16.83
CA ILE A 96 3.29 -2.32 17.00
C ILE A 96 4.26 -1.91 18.12
N LYS A 97 5.28 -1.13 17.78
CA LYS A 97 6.10 -0.45 18.80
C LYS A 97 5.24 0.62 19.46
N ASP A 98 4.76 0.32 20.67
CA ASP A 98 4.03 1.26 21.50
C ASP A 98 5.00 2.41 21.86
N ARG A 99 4.94 3.52 21.11
CA ARG A 99 5.61 4.76 21.50
C ARG A 99 4.81 5.35 22.65
N ARG A 100 5.16 4.95 23.87
CA ARG A 100 4.77 5.63 25.11
C ARG A 100 5.51 6.95 25.25
#